data_AF-A0A2H0W4U0-F1
#
_entry.id   AF-A0A2H0W4U0-F1
#
_cell.length_a   1.000
_cell.length_b   1.000
_cell.length_c   1.000
_cell.angle_alpha   90.00
_cell.angle_beta   90.00
_cell.angle_gamma   90.00
#
_symmetry.space_group_name_H-M   'P 1'
#
loop_
_entity.id
_entity.type
_entity.pdbx_description
1 polymer ?
#
loop_
_entity_poly.entity_id
_entity_poly.type
_entity_poly.pdbx_seq_one_letter_code
_entity_poly.pdbx_strand_id
1 'polypeptide(L)'
;MFITVHAAAATIIGKSIPNPFLAFLAGVLSHFILDLIPHGDSRMGKKFWAEKLKFLKDNGELKMMALYGSIDSLVLAFFLIFIFKNFEFTRADNVIWAIVGSIIPDVTVAFYKIKELKAIKWFYKAHNKNHNILVNKINFDLPLQYGVLMQIIVLTLLTWVIYFIS
;
A
#
# COMPACT_ATOMS: atom_id res chain seq x y z
N MET A 1 3.44 -3.37 1.26
CA MET A 1 3.37 -1.97 0.77
C MET A 1 3.17 -1.99 -0.73
N PHE A 2 1.92 -1.82 -1.14
CA PHE A 2 1.49 -1.72 -2.53
C PHE A 2 0.61 -0.47 -2.69
N ILE A 3 1.20 0.67 -2.38
CA ILE A 3 0.61 2.00 -2.32
C ILE A 3 -0.16 2.30 -3.61
N THR A 4 0.39 1.94 -4.77
CA THR A 4 -0.29 2.16 -6.06
C THR A 4 -1.63 1.42 -6.15
N VAL A 5 -1.70 0.17 -5.68
CA VAL A 5 -2.94 -0.63 -5.70
C VAL A 5 -3.96 -0.07 -4.71
N HIS A 6 -3.51 0.34 -3.52
CA HIS A 6 -4.40 0.98 -2.54
C HIS A 6 -4.99 2.29 -3.09
N ALA A 7 -4.17 3.12 -3.74
CA ALA A 7 -4.63 4.34 -4.40
C ALA A 7 -5.62 4.03 -5.53
N ALA A 8 -5.33 3.04 -6.39
CA ALA A 8 -6.24 2.65 -7.47
C ALA A 8 -7.60 2.17 -6.96
N ALA A 9 -7.63 1.37 -5.90
CA ALA A 9 -8.87 0.93 -5.26
C ALA A 9 -9.62 2.10 -4.62
N ALA A 10 -8.89 2.99 -3.93
CA ALA A 10 -9.46 4.19 -3.32
C ALA A 10 -10.04 5.16 -4.36
N THR A 11 -9.47 5.25 -5.56
CA THR A 11 -10.03 6.03 -6.68
C THR A 11 -11.45 5.58 -7.01
N ILE A 12 -11.66 4.26 -7.09
CA ILE A 12 -12.99 3.67 -7.40
C ILE A 12 -13.95 3.88 -6.22
N ILE A 13 -13.49 3.67 -4.99
CA ILE A 13 -14.31 3.86 -3.77
C ILE A 13 -14.74 5.31 -3.63
N GLY A 14 -13.81 6.25 -3.82
CA GLY A 14 -14.05 7.67 -3.70
C GLY A 14 -15.15 8.14 -4.65
N LYS A 15 -15.20 7.60 -5.88
CA LYS A 15 -16.25 7.95 -6.86
C LYS A 15 -17.67 7.69 -6.33
N SER A 16 -17.84 6.65 -5.51
CA SER A 16 -19.14 6.22 -4.99
C SER A 16 -19.55 6.91 -3.69
N ILE A 17 -18.66 7.70 -3.07
CA ILE A 17 -18.90 8.35 -1.78
C ILE A 17 -18.82 9.87 -1.96
N PRO A 18 -19.94 10.61 -2.02
CA PRO A 18 -19.92 12.05 -2.28
C PRO A 18 -19.24 12.87 -1.17
N ASN A 19 -19.34 12.43 0.08
CA ASN A 19 -18.79 13.15 1.22
C ASN A 19 -17.26 12.91 1.32
N PRO A 20 -16.40 13.95 1.21
CA PRO A 20 -14.95 13.74 1.17
C PRO A 20 -14.37 13.18 2.46
N PHE A 21 -14.94 13.52 3.62
CA PHE A 21 -14.49 12.98 4.90
C PHE A 21 -14.82 11.49 5.02
N LEU A 22 -16.02 11.06 4.61
CA LEU A 22 -16.35 9.64 4.57
C LEU A 22 -15.53 8.90 3.52
N ALA A 23 -15.23 9.53 2.37
CA ALA A 23 -14.38 8.95 1.34
C ALA A 23 -12.94 8.75 1.84
N PHE A 24 -12.40 9.71 2.60
CA PHE A 24 -11.12 9.58 3.29
C PHE A 24 -11.11 8.37 4.24
N LEU A 25 -12.11 8.26 5.12
CA LEU A 25 -12.21 7.14 6.05
C LEU A 25 -12.35 5.81 5.31
N ALA A 26 -13.12 5.76 4.22
CA ALA A 26 -13.26 4.58 3.38
C ALA A 26 -11.93 4.21 2.70
N GLY A 27 -11.12 5.20 2.29
CA GLY A 27 -9.76 4.99 1.79
C GLY A 27 -8.82 4.42 2.86
N VAL A 28 -8.88 4.93 4.09
CA VAL A 28 -8.10 4.36 5.22
C VAL A 28 -8.52 2.90 5.47
N LEU A 29 -9.82 2.62 5.48
CA LEU A 29 -10.33 1.27 5.69
C LEU A 29 -9.95 0.33 4.54
N SER A 30 -10.03 0.78 3.29
CA SER A 30 -9.67 -0.04 2.14
C SER A 30 -8.19 -0.41 2.15
N HIS A 31 -7.31 0.49 2.58
CA HIS A 31 -5.90 0.19 2.81
C HIS A 31 -5.74 -1.01 3.74
N PHE A 32 -6.33 -0.95 4.94
CA PHE A 32 -6.22 -2.05 5.91
C PHE A 32 -6.83 -3.36 5.40
N ILE A 33 -7.95 -3.31 4.67
CA ILE A 33 -8.57 -4.52 4.09
C ILE A 33 -7.65 -5.17 3.06
N LEU A 34 -7.07 -4.37 2.16
CA LEU A 34 -6.19 -4.88 1.11
C LEU A 34 -4.88 -5.41 1.66
N ASP A 35 -4.33 -4.79 2.70
CA ASP A 35 -3.12 -5.25 3.39
C ASP A 35 -3.31 -6.59 4.13
N LEU A 36 -4.54 -7.04 4.35
CA LEU A 36 -4.77 -8.39 4.87
C LEU A 36 -4.36 -9.47 3.87
N ILE A 37 -4.36 -9.18 2.56
CA ILE A 37 -4.06 -10.16 1.53
C ILE A 37 -2.56 -10.45 1.57
N PRO A 38 -2.12 -11.72 1.79
CA PRO A 38 -0.69 -12.05 1.83
C PRO A 38 0.00 -11.62 0.54
N HIS A 39 1.13 -10.93 0.68
CA HIS A 39 1.83 -10.39 -0.49
C HIS A 39 3.36 -10.36 -0.37
N GLY A 40 3.92 -11.11 0.57
CA GLY A 40 5.34 -11.45 0.58
C GLY A 40 6.30 -10.43 1.15
N ASP A 41 5.78 -9.37 1.74
CA ASP A 41 6.54 -8.38 2.49
C ASP A 41 6.52 -8.62 4.01
N SER A 42 5.66 -9.51 4.51
CA SER A 42 5.53 -9.79 5.96
C SER A 42 6.83 -10.37 6.57
N ARG A 43 7.63 -11.04 5.73
CA ARG A 43 8.92 -11.62 6.10
C ARG A 43 10.10 -10.98 5.37
N MET A 44 9.91 -9.84 4.69
CA MET A 44 11.04 -9.09 4.12
C MET A 44 12.06 -8.81 5.24
N GLY A 45 13.28 -9.34 5.08
CA GLY A 45 14.36 -9.26 6.07
C GLY A 45 14.64 -10.54 6.89
N LYS A 46 13.66 -11.42 7.15
CA LYS A 46 13.84 -12.50 8.15
C LYS A 46 14.39 -13.85 7.65
N LYS A 47 14.20 -14.22 6.38
CA LYS A 47 14.66 -15.53 5.88
C LYS A 47 15.30 -15.54 4.49
N PHE A 48 14.76 -14.80 3.52
CA PHE A 48 15.17 -14.99 2.12
C PHE A 48 16.58 -14.46 1.79
N TRP A 49 17.05 -13.42 2.50
CA TRP A 49 18.35 -12.78 2.23
C TRP A 49 19.32 -12.79 3.42
N ALA A 50 18.87 -13.14 4.63
CA ALA A 50 19.76 -13.35 5.77
C ALA A 50 20.77 -14.48 5.52
N GLU A 51 20.40 -15.49 4.73
CA GLU A 51 21.29 -16.58 4.30
C GLU A 51 22.16 -16.19 3.08
N LYS A 52 21.67 -15.34 2.17
CA LYS A 52 22.32 -15.06 0.88
C LYS A 52 23.17 -13.78 0.86
N LEU A 53 22.92 -12.82 1.75
CA LEU A 53 23.64 -11.54 1.85
C LEU A 53 24.06 -11.27 3.30
N LYS A 54 25.11 -11.96 3.76
CA LYS A 54 25.80 -11.71 5.04
C LYS A 54 26.28 -10.25 5.26
N PHE A 55 26.26 -9.40 4.23
CA PHE A 55 26.71 -8.00 4.29
C PHE A 55 25.67 -6.99 4.81
N LEU A 56 24.39 -7.36 4.92
CA LEU A 56 23.33 -6.46 5.37
C LEU A 56 22.98 -6.66 6.84
N LYS A 57 23.97 -6.56 7.73
CA LYS A 57 23.82 -7.01 9.13
C LYS A 57 23.04 -6.06 10.04
N ASP A 58 23.04 -4.75 9.79
CA ASP A 58 22.40 -3.79 10.72
C ASP A 58 21.28 -2.90 10.12
N ASN A 59 21.08 -2.86 8.79
CA ASN A 59 20.08 -1.99 8.15
C ASN A 59 19.48 -2.56 6.84
N GLY A 60 19.66 -3.86 6.58
CA GLY A 60 19.24 -4.49 5.33
C GLY A 60 17.74 -4.40 5.06
N GLU A 61 16.95 -4.69 6.08
CA GLU A 61 15.49 -4.68 5.99
C GLU A 61 14.97 -3.27 5.64
N LEU A 62 15.43 -2.25 6.37
CA LEU A 62 15.02 -0.86 6.13
C LEU A 62 15.43 -0.39 4.74
N LYS A 63 16.65 -0.71 4.28
CA LYS A 63 17.12 -0.35 2.93
C LYS A 63 16.30 -1.01 1.83
N MET A 64 15.97 -2.30 1.99
CA MET A 64 15.15 -3.02 1.02
C MET A 64 13.71 -2.49 1.00
N MET A 65 13.13 -2.24 2.16
CA MET A 65 11.80 -1.62 2.26
C MET A 65 11.78 -0.23 1.65
N ALA A 66 12.82 0.59 1.89
CA ALA A 66 12.97 1.89 1.27
C ALA A 66 13.11 1.78 -0.25
N LEU A 67 13.88 0.83 -0.77
CA LEU A 67 14.03 0.61 -2.21
C LEU A 67 12.70 0.21 -2.87
N TYR A 68 12.04 -0.83 -2.35
CA TYR A 68 10.75 -1.28 -2.89
C TYR A 68 9.67 -0.20 -2.75
N GLY A 69 9.60 0.45 -1.59
CA GLY A 69 8.68 1.57 -1.36
C GLY A 69 8.95 2.76 -2.28
N SER A 70 10.21 3.04 -2.61
CA SER A 70 10.56 4.12 -3.56
C SER A 70 10.15 3.77 -4.99
N ILE A 71 10.35 2.52 -5.42
CA ILE A 71 9.91 2.05 -6.75
C ILE A 71 8.38 2.14 -6.84
N ASP A 72 7.66 1.63 -5.85
CA ASP A 72 6.19 1.69 -5.84
C ASP A 72 5.67 3.13 -5.74
N SER A 73 6.34 4.02 -4.99
CA SER A 73 6.00 5.45 -4.95
C SER A 73 6.22 6.14 -6.30
N LEU A 74 7.23 5.73 -7.06
CA LEU A 74 7.45 6.22 -8.42
C LEU A 74 6.32 5.74 -9.37
N VAL A 75 5.94 4.46 -9.27
CA VAL A 75 4.80 3.91 -10.03
C VAL A 75 3.51 4.63 -9.66
N LEU A 76 3.27 4.88 -8.36
CA LEU A 76 2.15 5.68 -7.87
C LEU A 76 2.15 7.07 -8.50
N ALA A 77 3.30 7.77 -8.54
CA ALA A 77 3.37 9.09 -9.14
C ALA A 77 2.95 9.08 -10.62
N PHE A 78 3.46 8.13 -11.40
CA PHE A 78 3.04 7.96 -12.79
C PHE A 78 1.56 7.58 -12.93
N PHE A 79 1.06 6.70 -12.06
CA PHE A 79 -0.35 6.31 -12.03
C PHE A 79 -1.27 7.49 -11.72
N LEU A 80 -0.95 8.31 -10.70
CA LEU A 80 -1.71 9.50 -10.34
C LEU A 80 -1.73 10.52 -11.48
N ILE A 81 -0.58 10.77 -12.11
CA ILE A 81 -0.50 11.63 -13.31
C ILE A 81 -1.39 11.08 -14.42
N PHE A 82 -1.33 9.77 -14.68
CA PHE A 82 -2.15 9.12 -15.69
C PHE A 82 -3.65 9.28 -15.40
N ILE A 83 -4.13 8.96 -14.20
CA ILE A 83 -5.56 9.02 -13.91
C ILE A 83 -6.07 10.47 -13.87
N PHE A 84 -5.32 11.40 -13.27
CA PHE A 84 -5.72 12.81 -13.20
C PHE A 84 -5.67 13.51 -14.55
N LYS A 85 -4.87 13.03 -15.51
CA LYS A 85 -4.87 13.57 -16.87
C LYS A 85 -6.05 13.05 -17.68
N ASN A 86 -6.38 11.76 -17.56
CA ASN A 86 -7.29 11.09 -18.49
C ASN A 86 -8.74 10.96 -18.00
N PHE A 87 -9.01 11.07 -16.69
CA PHE A 87 -10.35 10.84 -16.14
C PHE A 87 -10.82 12.02 -15.28
N GLU A 88 -11.83 12.76 -15.73
CA GLU A 88 -12.27 13.98 -15.07
C GLU A 88 -12.76 13.74 -13.63
N PHE A 89 -13.53 12.67 -13.39
CA PHE A 89 -14.08 12.35 -12.08
C PHE A 89 -13.00 12.18 -11.00
N THR A 90 -11.77 11.84 -11.38
CA THR A 90 -10.67 11.60 -10.43
C THR A 90 -10.18 12.87 -9.76
N ARG A 91 -10.55 14.04 -10.28
CA ARG A 91 -10.23 15.36 -9.70
C ARG A 91 -11.26 15.82 -8.67
N ALA A 92 -12.33 15.07 -8.46
CA ALA A 92 -13.32 15.39 -7.44
C ALA A 92 -12.73 15.22 -6.03
N ASP A 93 -13.07 16.12 -5.12
CA ASP A 93 -12.52 16.17 -3.76
C ASP A 93 -12.64 14.84 -3.03
N ASN A 94 -13.80 14.19 -3.12
CA ASN A 94 -14.04 12.88 -2.53
C ASN A 94 -13.09 11.79 -3.03
N VAL A 95 -12.74 11.81 -4.32
CA VAL A 95 -11.79 10.85 -4.88
C VAL A 95 -10.38 11.13 -4.38
N ILE A 96 -9.95 12.39 -4.38
CA ILE A 96 -8.64 12.81 -3.87
C ILE A 96 -8.51 12.42 -2.39
N TRP A 97 -9.51 12.71 -1.57
CA TRP A 97 -9.50 12.40 -0.15
C TRP A 97 -9.50 10.89 0.14
N ALA A 98 -10.19 10.08 -0.67
CA ALA A 98 -10.08 8.62 -0.58
C ALA A 98 -8.65 8.13 -0.89
N ILE A 99 -8.03 8.64 -1.96
CA ILE A 99 -6.64 8.31 -2.32
C ILE A 99 -5.70 8.69 -1.17
N VAL A 100 -5.81 9.90 -0.65
CA VAL A 100 -5.02 10.37 0.50
C VAL A 100 -5.21 9.45 1.71
N GLY A 101 -6.45 9.12 2.05
CA GLY A 101 -6.77 8.19 3.14
C GLY A 101 -6.12 6.81 2.98
N SER A 102 -6.03 6.31 1.75
CA SER A 102 -5.39 5.02 1.47
C SER A 102 -3.85 5.03 1.54
N ILE A 103 -3.22 6.20 1.37
CA ILE A 103 -1.76 6.35 1.36
C ILE A 103 -1.20 6.67 2.76
N ILE A 104 -1.92 7.45 3.56
CA ILE A 104 -1.46 7.92 4.88
C ILE A 104 -0.99 6.79 5.81
N PRO A 105 -1.67 5.63 5.91
CA PRO A 105 -1.21 4.54 6.76
C PRO A 105 0.24 4.11 6.48
N ASP A 106 0.55 3.90 5.21
CA ASP A 106 1.87 3.48 4.74
C ASP A 106 2.93 4.57 4.99
N VAL A 107 2.61 5.83 4.70
CA VAL A 107 3.49 6.97 5.01
C VAL A 107 3.76 7.07 6.51
N THR A 108 2.75 6.82 7.35
CA THR A 108 2.89 6.86 8.82
C THR A 108 3.80 5.74 9.32
N VAL A 109 3.70 4.54 8.75
CA VAL A 109 4.58 3.40 9.05
C VAL A 109 6.02 3.69 8.62
N ALA A 110 6.22 4.20 7.40
CA ALA A 110 7.54 4.58 6.90
C ALA A 110 8.18 5.66 7.79
N PHE A 111 7.41 6.68 8.17
CA PHE A 111 7.85 7.75 9.05
C PHE A 111 8.26 7.23 10.44
N TYR A 112 7.48 6.29 11.01
CA TYR A 112 7.87 5.63 12.25
C TYR A 112 9.17 4.83 12.12
N LYS A 113 9.37 4.09 11.03
CA LYS A 113 10.61 3.32 10.83
C LYS A 113 11.85 4.22 10.69
N ILE A 114 11.69 5.48 10.27
CA ILE A 114 12.79 6.44 10.12
C ILE A 114 13.05 7.21 11.43
N LYS A 115 12.00 7.61 12.15
CA LYS A 115 12.10 8.53 13.31
C LYS A 115 11.88 7.87 14.66
N GLU A 116 11.30 6.67 14.69
CA GLU A 116 10.99 5.89 15.89
C GLU A 116 10.21 6.65 16.98
N LEU A 117 9.35 7.60 16.57
CA LEU A 117 8.61 8.43 17.52
C LEU A 117 7.61 7.60 18.34
N LYS A 118 7.65 7.76 19.66
CA LYS A 118 6.75 7.04 20.59
C LYS A 118 5.26 7.30 20.32
N ALA A 119 4.92 8.52 19.90
CA ALA A 119 3.54 8.96 19.66
C ALA A 119 2.81 8.15 18.57
N ILE A 120 3.54 7.59 17.59
CA ILE A 120 2.98 6.82 16.47
C ILE A 120 3.30 5.33 16.56
N LYS A 121 4.00 4.90 17.62
CA LYS A 121 4.35 3.49 17.85
C LYS A 121 3.13 2.58 17.94
N TRP A 122 2.03 3.07 18.51
CA TRP A 122 0.78 2.31 18.60
C TRP A 122 0.22 2.05 17.19
N PHE A 123 0.27 3.04 16.30
CA PHE A 123 -0.22 2.92 14.93
C PHE A 123 0.62 1.93 14.15
N TYR A 124 1.95 2.03 14.24
CA TYR A 124 2.87 1.05 13.67
C TYR A 124 2.55 -0.39 14.12
N LYS A 125 2.32 -0.59 15.42
CA LYS A 125 1.96 -1.92 15.95
C LYS A 125 0.60 -2.39 15.43
N ALA A 126 -0.39 -1.50 15.36
CA ALA A 126 -1.73 -1.83 14.86
C ALA A 126 -1.72 -2.20 13.38
N HIS A 127 -1.03 -1.40 12.55
CA HIS A 127 -0.81 -1.65 11.13
C HIS A 127 -0.09 -2.98 10.90
N ASN A 128 1.07 -3.19 11.55
CA ASN A 128 1.78 -4.47 11.45
C ASN A 128 0.93 -5.65 11.94
N LYS A 129 0.11 -5.48 12.98
CA LYS A 129 -0.79 -6.54 13.44
C LYS A 129 -1.78 -6.87 12.34
N ASN A 130 -2.46 -5.87 11.77
CA ASN A 130 -3.42 -6.01 10.68
C ASN A 130 -2.81 -6.79 9.50
N HIS A 131 -1.69 -6.29 8.98
CA HIS A 131 -0.94 -6.88 7.88
C HIS A 131 -0.63 -8.38 8.06
N ASN A 132 -0.39 -8.79 9.31
CA ASN A 132 -0.04 -10.17 9.63
C ASN A 132 -1.24 -11.03 10.06
N ILE A 133 -2.46 -10.50 10.13
CA ILE A 133 -3.64 -11.26 10.61
C ILE A 133 -3.84 -12.50 9.75
N LEU A 134 -3.98 -12.32 8.42
CA LEU A 134 -4.31 -13.43 7.55
C LEU A 134 -3.11 -14.37 7.41
N VAL A 135 -1.90 -13.83 7.19
CA VAL A 135 -0.64 -14.59 7.12
C VAL A 135 -0.48 -15.51 8.34
N ASN A 136 -0.71 -15.00 9.55
CA ASN A 136 -0.61 -15.80 10.77
C ASN A 136 -1.75 -16.82 10.87
N LYS A 137 -2.96 -16.46 10.44
CA LYS A 137 -4.14 -17.35 10.47
C LYS A 137 -3.99 -18.54 9.52
N ILE A 138 -3.44 -18.35 8.33
CA ILE A 138 -3.24 -19.41 7.33
C ILE A 138 -1.82 -20.02 7.37
N ASN A 139 -0.95 -19.49 8.23
CA ASN A 139 0.47 -19.86 8.35
C ASN A 139 1.22 -19.86 7.00
N PHE A 140 0.85 -18.94 6.11
CA PHE A 140 1.39 -18.85 4.75
C PHE A 140 1.56 -17.39 4.36
N ASP A 141 2.71 -17.10 3.76
CA ASP A 141 2.99 -15.84 3.09
C ASP A 141 3.43 -16.13 1.66
N LEU A 142 2.95 -15.32 0.72
CA LEU A 142 3.31 -15.43 -0.68
C LEU A 142 4.78 -15.06 -0.86
N PRO A 143 5.57 -15.76 -1.69
CA PRO A 143 6.88 -15.22 -2.06
C PRO A 143 6.72 -13.85 -2.75
N LEU A 144 7.60 -12.89 -2.43
CA LEU A 144 7.49 -11.50 -2.90
C LEU A 144 7.30 -11.37 -4.41
N GLN A 145 7.92 -12.25 -5.21
CA GLN A 145 7.77 -12.27 -6.66
C GLN A 145 6.32 -12.49 -7.11
N TYR A 146 5.60 -13.40 -6.44
CA TYR A 146 4.18 -13.62 -6.70
C TYR A 146 3.32 -12.49 -6.12
N GLY A 147 3.75 -11.86 -5.03
CA GLY A 147 3.14 -10.64 -4.51
C GLY A 147 3.17 -9.52 -5.56
N VAL A 148 4.33 -9.28 -6.19
CA VAL A 148 4.49 -8.28 -7.26
C VAL A 148 3.66 -8.64 -8.49
N LEU A 149 3.64 -9.92 -8.91
CA LEU A 149 2.79 -10.36 -10.01
C LEU A 149 1.30 -10.11 -9.73
N MET A 150 0.86 -10.45 -8.52
CA MET A 150 -0.51 -10.18 -8.06
C MET A 150 -0.81 -8.68 -8.06
N GLN A 151 0.13 -7.83 -7.61
CA GLN A 151 0.01 -6.38 -7.65
C GLN A 151 -0.21 -5.86 -9.08
N ILE A 152 0.56 -6.35 -10.05
CA ILE A 152 0.43 -5.97 -11.47
C ILE A 152 -0.96 -6.36 -12.00
N ILE A 153 -1.40 -7.59 -11.72
CA ILE A 153 -2.72 -8.08 -12.15
C ILE A 153 -3.84 -7.21 -11.54
N VAL A 154 -3.80 -6.99 -10.23
CA VAL A 154 -4.82 -6.20 -9.53
C VAL A 154 -4.82 -4.75 -10.01
N LEU A 155 -3.65 -4.12 -10.15
CA LEU A 155 -3.55 -2.75 -10.67
C LEU A 155 -4.13 -2.64 -12.08
N THR A 156 -3.84 -3.61 -12.95
CA THR A 156 -4.38 -3.65 -14.31
C THR A 156 -5.90 -3.76 -14.29
N LEU A 157 -6.45 -4.65 -13.46
CA LEU A 157 -7.91 -4.81 -13.31
C LEU A 157 -8.57 -3.55 -12.75
N LEU A 158 -8.00 -2.93 -11.72
CA LEU A 158 -8.53 -1.68 -11.15
C LEU A 158 -8.47 -0.53 -12.15
N THR A 159 -7.37 -0.42 -12.90
CA THR A 159 -7.24 0.60 -13.96
C THR A 159 -8.25 0.37 -15.09
N TRP A 160 -8.48 -0.88 -15.46
CA TRP A 160 -9.52 -1.26 -16.41
C TRP A 160 -10.90 -0.85 -15.89
N VAL A 161 -11.23 -1.14 -14.63
CA VAL A 161 -12.49 -0.68 -14.01
C VAL A 161 -12.60 0.85 -14.02
N ILE A 162 -11.53 1.58 -13.66
CA ILE A 162 -11.49 3.05 -13.72
C ILE A 162 -11.85 3.56 -15.12
N TYR A 163 -11.33 2.93 -16.17
CA TYR A 163 -11.63 3.28 -17.55
C TYR A 163 -13.09 3.03 -17.94
N PHE A 164 -13.74 1.97 -17.42
CA PHE A 164 -15.13 1.68 -17.74
C PHE A 164 -16.14 2.50 -16.94
N ILE A 165 -15.78 2.88 -15.72
CA ILE A 165 -16.66 3.72 -14.91
C ILE A 165 -16.49 5.20 -15.24
N SER A 166 -15.43 5.61 -15.94
CA SER A 166 -15.05 7.02 -16.11
C SER A 166 -16.12 7.86 -16.79
#